data_AF-A0A2K9JST6-F1
#
_entry.id   AF-A0A2K9JST6-F1
#
_cell.length_a   1.000
_cell.length_b   1.000
_cell.length_c   1.000
_cell.angle_alpha   90.00
_cell.angle_beta   90.00
_cell.angle_gamma   90.00
#
_symmetry.space_group_name_H-M   'P 1'
#
loop_
_entity.id
_entity.type
_entity.pdbx_description
1 polymer ?
#
loop_
_entity_poly.entity_id
_entity_poly.type
_entity_poly.pdbx_seq_one_letter_code
_entity_poly.pdbx_strand_id
1 'polypeptide(L)'
;MELQQDTPLSLPLFLLDDNIENRDIDSPDAEVSVMLSENLLAHLCQNPKEDENISLHIDDYALNNISTTVTELIGAEHQLQLLINRGPILSAVLSTSSDALFVSPPVEMMPTFDLGLDDDEGE
;
A
#
# COMPACT_ATOMS: atom_id res chain seq x y z
N MET A 1 -3.83 -2.77 10.59
CA MET A 1 -3.18 -3.91 9.91
C MET A 1 -1.88 -4.19 10.65
N GLU A 2 -1.60 -5.45 11.00
CA GLU A 2 -0.31 -5.85 11.58
C GLU A 2 0.69 -6.07 10.44
N LEU A 3 1.91 -5.57 10.59
CA LEU A 3 2.96 -5.67 9.57
C LEU A 3 4.00 -6.70 10.01
N GLN A 4 4.12 -7.80 9.27
CA GLN A 4 5.09 -8.85 9.55
C GLN A 4 5.97 -9.10 8.33
N GLN A 5 7.25 -9.40 8.58
CA GLN A 5 8.18 -9.76 7.50
C GLN A 5 7.67 -10.99 6.73
N ASP A 6 7.92 -11.00 5.42
CA ASP A 6 7.55 -12.08 4.52
C ASP A 6 6.03 -12.34 4.45
N THR A 7 5.24 -11.31 4.76
CA THR A 7 3.78 -11.30 4.54
C THR A 7 3.41 -10.31 3.43
N PRO A 8 2.37 -10.60 2.65
CA PRO A 8 1.89 -9.67 1.63
C PRO A 8 1.12 -8.52 2.28
N LEU A 9 1.50 -7.29 1.93
CA LEU A 9 0.72 -6.09 2.14
C LEU A 9 -0.19 -5.87 0.94
N SER A 10 -1.50 -6.06 1.14
CA SER A 10 -2.52 -5.78 0.12
C SER A 10 -3.14 -4.39 0.32
N LEU A 11 -3.20 -3.61 -0.75
CA LEU A 11 -3.88 -2.31 -0.78
C LEU A 11 -4.88 -2.25 -1.94
N PRO A 12 -6.12 -1.78 -1.70
CA PRO A 12 -7.09 -1.60 -2.77
C PRO A 12 -6.68 -0.42 -3.66
N LEU A 13 -6.91 -0.55 -4.96
CA LEU A 13 -6.64 0.48 -5.95
C LEU A 13 -7.94 0.92 -6.62
N PHE A 14 -8.12 2.24 -6.71
CA PHE A 14 -9.23 2.89 -7.40
C PHE A 14 -8.67 3.75 -8.51
N LEU A 15 -9.29 3.71 -9.70
CA LEU A 15 -8.95 4.63 -10.77
C LEU A 15 -9.25 6.06 -10.32
N LEU A 16 -8.26 6.93 -10.41
CA LEU A 16 -8.41 8.35 -10.12
C LEU A 16 -9.08 9.03 -11.31
N ASP A 17 -10.41 9.10 -11.24
CA ASP A 17 -11.29 9.76 -12.21
C ASP A 17 -12.25 10.74 -11.52
N ASP A 18 -13.05 11.45 -12.30
CA ASP A 18 -14.04 12.43 -11.80
C ASP A 18 -15.14 11.81 -10.93
N ASN A 19 -15.26 10.48 -10.88
CA ASN A 19 -16.29 9.77 -10.10
C ASN A 19 -15.72 9.14 -8.82
N ILE A 20 -14.45 9.36 -8.47
CA ILE A 20 -13.80 8.70 -7.33
C ILE A 20 -14.54 8.92 -6.01
N GLU A 21 -15.15 10.10 -5.81
CA GLU A 21 -15.93 10.43 -4.62
C GLU A 21 -17.22 9.60 -4.46
N ASN A 22 -17.72 8.99 -5.55
CA ASN A 22 -18.92 8.16 -5.57
C ASN A 22 -18.60 6.65 -5.60
N ARG A 23 -17.31 6.28 -5.54
CA ARG A 23 -16.88 4.88 -5.56
C ARG A 23 -17.20 4.20 -4.22
N ASP A 24 -17.62 2.94 -4.32
CA ASP A 24 -17.78 2.07 -3.16
C ASP A 24 -16.39 1.58 -2.71
N ILE A 25 -16.03 1.87 -1.46
CA ILE A 25 -14.73 1.49 -0.89
C ILE A 25 -14.54 -0.01 -0.78
N ASP A 26 -15.63 -0.77 -0.70
CA ASP A 26 -15.61 -2.23 -0.61
C ASP A 26 -15.48 -2.91 -1.99
N SER A 27 -15.52 -2.11 -3.07
CA SER A 27 -15.49 -2.59 -4.45
C SER A 27 -14.36 -1.92 -5.26
N PRO A 28 -13.08 -2.22 -4.97
CA PRO A 28 -11.95 -1.63 -5.67
C PRO A 28 -11.84 -2.07 -7.14
N ASP A 29 -11.16 -1.25 -7.95
CA ASP A 29 -10.90 -1.55 -9.37
C ASP A 29 -9.80 -2.60 -9.56
N ALA A 30 -8.85 -2.67 -8.62
CA ALA A 30 -7.82 -3.69 -8.54
C ALA A 30 -7.28 -3.76 -7.09
N GLU A 31 -6.43 -4.74 -6.82
CA GLU A 31 -5.66 -4.82 -5.58
C GLU A 31 -4.18 -4.92 -5.91
N VAL A 32 -3.33 -4.21 -5.17
CA VAL A 32 -1.88 -4.39 -5.24
C VAL A 32 -1.38 -5.14 -4.02
N SER A 33 -0.51 -6.12 -4.24
CA SER A 33 0.15 -6.89 -3.20
C SER A 33 1.65 -6.69 -3.29
N VAL A 34 2.27 -6.29 -2.18
CA VAL A 34 3.72 -6.09 -2.04
C VAL A 34 4.23 -6.98 -0.92
N MET A 35 5.31 -7.73 -1.16
CA MET A 35 5.93 -8.52 -0.10
C MET A 35 6.69 -7.62 0.88
N LEU A 36 6.38 -7.74 2.18
CA LEU A 36 7.03 -6.98 3.24
C LEU A 36 8.43 -7.53 3.53
N SER A 37 9.42 -7.00 2.83
CA SER A 37 10.83 -7.22 3.15
C SER A 37 11.25 -6.46 4.41
N GLU A 38 12.35 -6.89 5.05
CA GLU A 38 12.95 -6.17 6.18
C GLU A 38 13.24 -4.69 5.86
N ASN A 39 13.74 -4.42 4.64
CA ASN A 39 14.03 -3.07 4.19
C ASN A 39 12.75 -2.23 4.06
N LEU A 40 11.71 -2.78 3.43
CA LEU A 40 10.44 -2.09 3.29
C LEU A 40 9.82 -1.82 4.66
N LEU A 41 9.81 -2.81 5.57
CA LEU A 41 9.34 -2.62 6.95
C LEU A 41 10.09 -1.50 7.68
N ALA A 42 11.41 -1.43 7.56
CA ALA A 42 12.21 -0.35 8.15
C ALA A 42 11.80 1.03 7.60
N HIS A 43 11.44 1.12 6.33
CA HIS A 43 10.88 2.34 5.76
C HIS A 43 9.47 2.65 6.29
N LEU A 44 8.60 1.64 6.38
CA LEU A 44 7.23 1.78 6.87
C LEU A 44 7.16 2.20 8.35
N CYS A 45 8.20 1.91 9.14
CA CYS A 45 8.34 2.35 10.52
C CYS A 45 8.81 3.80 10.67
N GLN A 46 9.15 4.49 9.58
CA GLN A 46 9.52 5.90 9.64
C GLN A 46 8.27 6.74 9.92
N ASN A 47 8.42 7.74 10.78
CA ASN A 47 7.37 8.71 11.08
C ASN A 47 7.80 10.08 10.54
N PRO A 48 7.42 10.43 9.30
CA PRO A 48 7.70 11.73 8.71
C PRO A 48 7.17 12.88 9.59
N LYS A 49 7.78 14.06 9.46
CA LYS A 49 7.22 15.29 10.05
C LYS A 49 5.93 15.69 9.33
N GLU A 50 5.22 16.68 9.87
CA GLU A 50 3.90 17.09 9.36
C GLU A 50 3.91 17.48 7.87
N ASP A 51 4.97 18.13 7.43
CA ASP A 51 5.12 18.64 6.07
C ASP A 51 5.98 17.73 5.17
N GLU A 52 6.32 16.54 5.64
CA GLU A 52 7.19 15.59 4.93
C GLU A 52 6.40 14.33 4.57
N ASN A 53 6.66 13.80 3.37
CA ASN A 53 6.24 12.46 2.98
C ASN A 53 7.46 11.67 2.47
N ILE A 54 7.39 10.36 2.56
CA ILE A 54 8.37 9.45 1.97
C ILE A 54 7.67 8.74 0.83
N SER A 55 8.23 8.86 -0.37
CA SER A 55 7.82 8.06 -1.54
C SER A 55 8.83 6.94 -1.77
N LEU A 56 8.33 5.71 -1.85
CA LEU A 56 9.10 4.51 -2.11
C LEU A 56 8.67 3.92 -3.44
N HIS A 57 9.60 3.78 -4.37
CA HIS A 57 9.34 3.01 -5.59
C HIS A 57 9.39 1.52 -5.27
N ILE A 58 8.42 0.77 -5.79
CA ILE A 58 8.34 -0.67 -5.59
C ILE A 58 8.48 -1.36 -6.95
N ASP A 59 9.57 -2.11 -7.10
CA ASP A 59 9.86 -2.85 -8.33
C ASP A 59 9.14 -4.21 -8.36
N ASP A 60 8.93 -4.84 -7.20
CA ASP A 60 8.35 -6.17 -7.07
C ASP A 60 6.99 -6.12 -6.37
N TYR A 61 5.94 -6.26 -7.17
CA TYR A 61 4.55 -6.26 -6.72
C TYR A 61 3.68 -7.07 -7.68
N ALA A 62 2.53 -7.52 -7.16
CA ALA A 62 1.51 -8.20 -7.95
C ALA A 62 0.23 -7.38 -7.98
N LEU A 63 -0.45 -7.39 -9.12
CA LEU A 63 -1.80 -6.83 -9.27
C LEU A 63 -2.81 -7.98 -9.33
N ASN A 64 -3.84 -7.89 -8.50
CA ASN A 64 -4.86 -8.91 -8.28
C ASN A 64 -6.26 -8.31 -8.43
N ASN A 65 -7.28 -9.17 -8.55
CA ASN A 65 -8.70 -8.79 -8.52
C ASN A 65 -9.06 -7.63 -9.47
N ILE A 66 -8.45 -7.63 -10.66
CA ILE A 66 -8.58 -6.54 -11.64
C ILE A 66 -9.98 -6.56 -12.26
N SER A 67 -10.70 -5.45 -12.10
CA SER A 67 -11.99 -5.22 -12.73
C SER A 67 -11.85 -5.17 -14.25
N THR A 68 -12.85 -5.71 -14.95
CA THR A 68 -12.90 -5.70 -16.42
C THR A 68 -12.86 -4.29 -17.00
N THR A 69 -13.34 -3.30 -16.24
CA THR A 69 -13.40 -1.89 -16.66
C THR A 69 -12.02 -1.26 -16.81
N VAL A 70 -11.02 -1.73 -16.05
CA VAL A 70 -9.68 -1.13 -15.98
C VAL A 70 -8.58 -2.06 -16.50
N THR A 71 -8.95 -3.25 -16.95
CA THR A 71 -8.00 -4.28 -17.41
C THR A 71 -7.08 -3.79 -18.52
N GLU A 72 -7.60 -3.01 -19.48
CA GLU A 72 -6.79 -2.43 -20.56
C GLU A 72 -5.80 -1.38 -20.06
N LEU A 73 -6.20 -0.55 -19.09
CA LEU A 73 -5.35 0.49 -18.50
C LEU A 73 -4.20 -0.14 -17.70
N ILE A 74 -4.51 -1.14 -16.88
CA ILE A 74 -3.54 -1.87 -16.07
C ILE A 74 -2.68 -2.83 -16.90
N GLY A 75 -3.14 -3.27 -18.08
CA GLY A 75 -2.34 -4.10 -18.98
C GLY A 75 -1.14 -3.38 -19.60
N ALA A 76 -1.11 -2.04 -19.54
CA ALA A 76 0.02 -1.24 -19.99
C ALA A 76 1.17 -1.27 -18.97
N GLU A 77 2.38 -0.85 -19.37
CA GLU A 77 3.49 -0.68 -18.43
C GLU A 77 3.07 0.28 -17.30
N HIS A 78 3.34 -0.12 -16.06
CA HIS A 78 2.93 0.58 -14.86
C HIS A 78 4.03 0.60 -13.80
N GLN A 79 3.97 1.59 -12.91
CA GLN A 79 4.92 1.83 -11.84
C GLN A 79 4.17 2.02 -10.52
N LEU A 80 4.62 1.34 -9.47
CA LEU A 80 4.05 1.44 -8.14
C LEU A 80 4.91 2.34 -7.25
N GLN A 81 4.24 3.19 -6.48
CA GLN A 81 4.83 3.94 -5.39
C GLN A 81 4.02 3.77 -4.11
N LEU A 82 4.71 3.61 -2.99
CA LEU A 82 4.12 3.70 -1.66
C LEU A 82 4.45 5.06 -1.07
N LEU A 83 3.43 5.73 -0.54
CA LEU A 83 3.53 7.02 0.13
C LEU A 83 3.32 6.82 1.63
N ILE A 84 4.32 7.19 2.42
CA ILE A 84 4.26 7.19 3.88
C ILE A 84 4.12 8.64 4.34
N ASN A 85 3.02 8.91 5.04
CA ASN A 85 2.73 10.20 5.65
C ASN A 85 2.79 10.09 7.17
N ARG A 86 2.86 11.25 7.85
CA ARG A 86 2.82 11.32 9.31
C ARG A 86 1.58 10.62 9.88
N GLY A 87 1.77 9.87 10.97
CA GLY A 87 0.69 9.11 11.60
C GLY A 87 0.64 7.64 11.18
N PRO A 88 1.83 7.03 11.01
CA PRO A 88 2.15 5.96 10.03
C PRO A 88 1.05 5.67 9.00
N ILE A 89 0.70 6.66 8.19
CA ILE A 89 -0.34 6.53 7.17
C ILE A 89 0.32 6.05 5.89
N LEU A 90 -0.16 4.93 5.34
CA LEU A 90 0.31 4.39 4.07
C LEU A 90 -0.76 4.53 2.98
N SER A 91 -0.33 4.90 1.78
CA SER A 91 -1.15 4.76 0.57
C SER A 91 -0.30 4.31 -0.61
N ALA A 92 -0.92 3.71 -1.62
CA ALA A 92 -0.30 3.34 -2.88
C ALA A 92 -0.75 4.27 -4.01
N VAL A 93 0.16 4.53 -4.94
CA VAL A 93 -0.13 5.16 -6.23
C VAL A 93 0.45 4.27 -7.32
N LEU A 94 -0.39 3.84 -8.25
CA LEU A 94 0.01 3.14 -9.46
C LEU A 94 -0.16 4.07 -10.66
N SER A 95 0.92 4.42 -11.33
CA SER A 95 0.88 5.18 -12.57
C SER A 95 1.09 4.26 -13.77
N THR A 96 0.27 4.43 -14.79
CA THR A 96 0.41 3.69 -16.06
C THR A 96 1.05 4.59 -17.11
N SER A 97 1.65 3.99 -18.14
CA SER A 97 2.15 4.70 -19.33
C SER A 97 1.05 5.38 -20.17
N SER A 98 -0.23 5.10 -19.88
CA SER A 98 -1.39 5.73 -20.49
C SER A 98 -1.88 6.99 -19.75
N ASP A 99 -1.08 7.52 -18.82
CA ASP A 99 -1.41 8.62 -17.90
C ASP A 99 -2.57 8.33 -16.92
N ALA A 100 -3.10 7.10 -16.91
CA ALA A 100 -4.04 6.68 -15.88
C ALA A 100 -3.32 6.49 -14.53
N LEU A 101 -3.95 6.99 -13.47
CA LEU A 101 -3.48 6.90 -12.10
C LEU A 101 -4.48 6.10 -11.28
N PHE A 102 -3.98 5.17 -10.47
CA PHE A 102 -4.76 4.49 -9.46
C PHE A 102 -4.22 4.83 -8.08
N VAL A 103 -5.12 5.00 -7.13
CA VAL A 103 -4.78 5.39 -5.75
C VAL A 103 -5.45 4.44 -4.76
N SER A 104 -4.76 4.17 -3.66
CA SER A 104 -5.38 3.55 -2.49
C SER A 104 -5.86 4.63 -1.52
N PRO A 105 -6.93 4.36 -0.75
CA PRO A 105 -7.22 5.15 0.44
C PRO A 105 -6.03 5.10 1.43
N PRO A 106 -5.88 6.13 2.27
CA PRO A 106 -4.89 6.11 3.35
C PRO A 106 -5.27 5.04 4.37
N VAL A 107 -4.30 4.18 4.71
CA VAL A 107 -4.44 3.14 5.73
C VAL A 107 -3.53 3.48 6.89
N GLU A 108 -4.10 3.57 8.09
CA GLU A 108 -3.32 3.68 9.31
C GLU A 108 -2.59 2.36 9.58
N MET A 109 -1.26 2.43 9.66
CA MET A 109 -0.43 1.31 10.03
C MET A 109 -0.08 1.43 11.51
N MET A 110 -0.52 0.45 12.29
CA MET A 110 -0.03 0.28 13.66
C MET A 110 1.03 -0.81 13.63
N PRO A 111 2.34 -0.47 13.60
CA PRO A 111 3.37 -1.48 13.75
C PRO A 111 3.22 -2.11 15.14
N THR A 112 2.88 -3.38 15.18
CA THR A 112 2.92 -4.17 16.42
C THR A 112 4.38 -4.58 16.62
N PHE A 113 5.07 -3.86 17.50
CA PHE A 113 6.39 -4.30 17.97
C PHE A 113 6.14 -5.40 19.01
N ASP A 114 6.35 -6.65 18.62
CA ASP A 114 6.45 -7.72 19.59
C ASP A 114 7.70 -7.45 20.45
N LEU A 115 7.48 -6.98 21.67
CA LEU A 115 8.55 -6.69 22.63
C LEU A 115 9.19 -7.96 23.19
N GLY A 116 8.79 -9.16 22.72
CA GLY A 116 9.26 -10.42 23.31
C GLY A 116 8.90 -10.51 24.79
N LEU A 117 7.79 -9.87 25.20
CA LEU A 117 7.21 -10.01 26.53
C LEU A 117 6.29 -11.23 26.60
N ASP A 118 6.62 -12.29 25.85
CA ASP A 118 6.15 -13.62 26.18
C ASP A 118 6.97 -14.06 27.39
N ASP A 119 6.33 -13.97 28.54
CA ASP A 119 6.83 -14.27 29.87
C ASP A 119 7.84 -15.44 29.90
N ASP A 120 9.12 -15.14 30.11
CA ASP A 120 10.03 -15.99 30.89
C ASP A 120 9.57 -15.98 32.38
N GLU A 121 8.31 -16.38 32.64
CA GLU A 121 7.86 -16.82 33.97
C GLU A 121 7.75 -18.35 33.95
N GLY A 122 8.88 -19.04 34.13
CA GLY A 122 8.84 -20.46 34.42
C GLY A 122 10.16 -21.21 34.26
N GLU A 123 11.09 -21.04 35.21
CA GLU A 123 11.68 -22.15 36.01
C GLU A 123 12.48 -21.63 37.21
#